data_AF-A0AA41N5H6-F1
#
_entry.id   AF-A0AA41N5H6-F1
#
_cell.length_a   1.000
_cell.length_b   1.000
_cell.length_c   1.000
_cell.angle_alpha   90.00
_cell.angle_beta   90.00
_cell.angle_gamma   90.00
#
_symmetry.space_group_name_H-M   'P 1'
#
loop_
_entity.id
_entity.type
_entity.pdbx_description
1 polymer ?
#
loop_
_entity_poly.entity_id
_entity_poly.type
_entity_poly.pdbx_seq_one_letter_code
_entity_poly.pdbx_strand_id
1 'polypeptide(L)'
;MVPPAHSSRAFITFSDDVTFEEWFPQGRPPKVPVREVCPVTHRPAQYHNPVTDIPYATAQAFKIICEAYKKHITAHGLPPIASALGPGYRPPEPLLRDSGLKNYKRIY
;
A
#
# COMPACT_ATOMS: atom_id res chain seq x y z
N MET A 1 5.73 33.54 -22.96
CA MET A 1 7.07 33.04 -23.33
C MET A 1 7.75 32.61 -22.03
N VAL A 2 7.86 31.30 -21.77
CA VAL A 2 8.46 30.77 -20.54
C VAL A 2 9.98 30.73 -20.74
N PRO A 3 10.80 31.29 -19.84
CA PRO A 3 12.26 31.25 -19.99
C PRO A 3 12.77 29.81 -19.89
N PRO A 4 13.84 29.46 -20.63
CA PRO A 4 14.42 28.12 -20.57
C PRO A 4 14.92 27.83 -19.16
N ALA A 5 14.60 26.65 -18.64
CA ALA A 5 15.12 26.20 -17.35
C ALA A 5 16.63 26.00 -17.46
N HIS A 6 17.39 26.74 -16.68
CA HIS A 6 18.84 26.59 -16.60
C HIS A 6 19.18 25.60 -15.48
N SER A 7 19.77 24.47 -15.83
CA SER A 7 20.41 23.56 -14.88
C SER A 7 21.90 23.91 -14.77
N SER A 8 22.37 24.29 -13.60
CA SER A 8 23.80 24.43 -13.30
C SER A 8 24.36 23.09 -12.79
N ARG A 9 25.60 22.78 -13.17
CA ARG A 9 26.34 21.61 -12.66
C ARG A 9 27.48 22.12 -11.77
N ALA A 10 27.47 21.73 -10.50
CA ALA A 10 28.58 21.97 -9.57
C ALA A 10 29.34 20.67 -9.32
N PHE A 11 30.66 20.76 -9.17
CA PHE A 11 31.51 19.64 -8.76
C PHE A 11 32.06 19.96 -7.37
N ILE A 12 32.12 18.93 -6.53
CA ILE A 12 32.74 19.00 -5.20
C ILE A 12 33.93 18.04 -5.23
N THR A 13 35.10 18.54 -4.87
CA THR A 13 36.34 17.76 -4.78
C THR A 13 36.76 17.71 -3.32
N PHE A 14 37.04 16.52 -2.81
CA PHE A 14 37.54 16.30 -1.47
C PHE A 14 39.06 16.21 -1.48
N SER A 15 39.69 16.60 -0.36
CA SER A 15 41.16 16.55 -0.21
C SER A 15 41.68 15.13 -0.04
N ASP A 16 40.87 14.25 0.54
CA ASP A 16 41.20 12.86 0.83
C ASP A 16 39.94 11.98 0.81
N ASP A 17 40.15 10.70 0.54
CA ASP A 17 39.08 9.71 0.42
C ASP A 17 38.43 9.38 1.79
N VAL A 18 39.15 9.59 2.90
CA VAL A 18 38.64 9.30 4.25
C VAL A 18 37.48 10.24 4.59
N THR A 19 37.65 11.54 4.29
CA THR A 19 36.61 12.56 4.41
C THR A 19 35.43 12.23 3.51
N PHE A 20 35.66 11.73 2.29
CA PHE A 20 34.55 11.34 1.42
C PHE A 20 33.71 10.20 2.04
N GLU A 21 34.33 9.14 2.53
CA GLU A 21 33.64 7.99 3.12
C GLU A 21 32.96 8.31 4.46
N GLU A 22 33.49 9.26 5.25
CA GLU A 22 32.86 9.71 6.49
C GLU A 22 31.58 10.52 6.23
N TRP A 23 31.59 11.38 5.22
CA TRP A 23 30.47 12.26 4.87
C TRP A 23 29.43 11.60 3.96
N PHE A 24 29.85 10.62 3.16
CA PHE A 24 29.00 9.76 2.35
C PHE A 24 29.12 8.32 2.85
N PRO A 25 28.68 8.04 4.09
CA PRO A 25 28.74 6.68 4.61
C PRO A 25 28.01 5.77 3.63
N GLN A 26 28.70 4.74 3.15
CA GLN A 26 28.13 3.67 2.34
C GLN A 26 27.08 2.96 3.20
N GLY A 27 25.86 3.52 3.18
CA GLY A 27 24.77 3.07 4.02
C GLY A 27 24.48 1.62 3.73
N ARG A 28 24.05 0.87 4.76
CA ARG A 28 23.50 -0.47 4.51
C ARG A 28 22.44 -0.34 3.41
N PRO A 29 22.44 -1.22 2.40
CA PRO A 29 21.45 -1.16 1.36
C PRO A 29 20.06 -1.07 2.02
N PRO A 30 19.18 -0.17 1.56
CA PRO A 30 17.87 -0.01 2.16
C PRO A 30 17.20 -1.38 2.18
N LYS A 31 16.71 -1.79 3.35
CA LYS A 31 16.00 -3.07 3.48
C LYS A 31 14.83 -3.01 2.51
N VAL A 32 14.87 -3.83 1.46
CA VAL A 32 13.78 -3.91 0.50
C VAL A 32 12.54 -4.32 1.29
N PRO A 33 11.45 -3.53 1.28
CA PRO A 33 10.23 -3.91 1.97
C PRO A 33 9.78 -5.28 1.48
N VAL A 34 9.63 -6.24 2.39
CA VAL A 34 9.12 -7.56 2.05
C VAL A 34 7.70 -7.37 1.54
N ARG A 35 7.46 -7.76 0.29
CA ARG A 35 6.11 -7.73 -0.27
C ARG A 35 5.28 -8.80 0.39
N GLU A 36 4.21 -8.39 1.06
CA GLU A 36 3.24 -9.32 1.60
C GLU A 36 2.57 -10.12 0.48
N VAL A 37 2.11 -11.33 0.80
CA VAL A 37 1.55 -12.27 -0.16
C VAL A 37 0.05 -12.38 0.08
N CYS A 38 -0.74 -12.31 -0.99
CA CYS A 38 -2.17 -12.50 -0.93
C CYS A 38 -2.50 -13.95 -0.54
N PRO A 39 -3.28 -14.21 0.53
CA PRO A 39 -3.58 -15.57 0.98
C PRO A 39 -4.49 -16.34 0.02
N VAL A 40 -5.20 -15.64 -0.88
CA VAL A 40 -6.11 -16.28 -1.86
C VAL A 40 -5.36 -16.73 -3.12
N THR A 41 -4.46 -15.88 -3.62
CA THR A 41 -3.81 -16.10 -4.94
C THR A 41 -2.34 -16.48 -4.83
N HIS A 42 -1.75 -16.40 -3.64
CA HIS A 42 -0.32 -16.62 -3.37
C HIS A 42 0.62 -15.72 -4.20
N ARG A 43 0.10 -14.59 -4.71
CA ARG A 43 0.86 -13.58 -5.44
C ARG A 43 1.22 -12.41 -4.53
N PRO A 44 2.26 -11.62 -4.85
CA PRO A 44 2.55 -10.38 -4.14
C PRO A 44 1.31 -9.48 -4.09
N ALA A 45 0.94 -9.04 -2.89
CA ALA A 45 -0.19 -8.17 -2.67
C ALA A 45 0.12 -6.75 -3.16
N GLN A 46 -0.94 -6.08 -3.61
CA GLN A 46 -0.88 -4.68 -4.05
C GLN A 46 -1.64 -3.76 -3.10
N TYR A 47 -2.59 -4.30 -2.33
CA TYR A 47 -3.51 -3.53 -1.49
C TYR A 47 -3.85 -4.31 -0.22
N HIS A 48 -4.40 -3.60 0.77
CA HIS A 48 -4.95 -4.15 2.01
C HIS A 48 -6.45 -3.96 2.07
N ASN A 49 -7.15 -4.93 2.65
CA ASN A 49 -8.58 -4.78 2.94
C ASN A 49 -8.76 -3.76 4.09
N PRO A 50 -9.51 -2.66 3.91
CA PRO A 50 -9.62 -1.61 4.94
C PRO A 50 -10.34 -2.06 6.22
N VAL A 51 -10.98 -3.22 6.21
CA VAL A 51 -11.75 -3.77 7.34
C VAL A 51 -10.96 -4.85 8.06
N THR A 52 -10.38 -5.77 7.31
CA THR A 52 -9.69 -6.95 7.87
C THR A 52 -8.18 -6.81 7.90
N ASP A 53 -7.63 -5.78 7.28
CA ASP A 53 -6.19 -5.57 7.03
C ASP A 53 -5.50 -6.75 6.32
N ILE A 54 -6.27 -7.61 5.64
CA ILE A 54 -5.71 -8.75 4.90
C ILE A 54 -5.17 -8.25 3.55
N PRO A 55 -3.91 -8.58 3.20
CA PRO A 55 -3.30 -8.19 1.92
C PRO A 55 -3.92 -8.96 0.75
N TYR A 56 -4.15 -8.29 -0.39
CA TYR A 56 -4.70 -8.91 -1.60
C TYR A 56 -4.09 -8.38 -2.91
N ALA A 57 -4.11 -9.23 -3.93
CA ALA A 57 -3.52 -8.93 -5.24
C ALA A 57 -4.54 -8.55 -6.32
N THR A 58 -5.80 -9.00 -6.22
CA THR A 58 -6.84 -8.78 -7.24
C THR A 58 -8.20 -8.48 -6.62
N ALA A 59 -9.10 -7.87 -7.40
CA ALA A 59 -10.48 -7.62 -6.97
C ALA A 59 -11.27 -8.90 -6.68
N GLN A 60 -10.97 -10.01 -7.36
CA GLN A 60 -11.57 -11.31 -7.06
C GLN A 60 -11.15 -11.81 -5.67
N ALA A 61 -9.88 -11.68 -5.32
CA ALA A 61 -9.38 -12.02 -4.00
C ALA A 61 -10.03 -11.16 -2.90
N PHE A 62 -10.22 -9.87 -3.15
CA PHE A 62 -10.93 -8.98 -2.23
C PHE A 62 -12.36 -9.46 -1.93
N LYS A 63 -13.12 -9.88 -2.96
CA LYS A 63 -14.48 -10.42 -2.78
C LYS A 63 -14.48 -11.66 -1.90
N ILE A 64 -13.58 -12.61 -2.17
CA ILE A 64 -13.43 -13.85 -1.39
C ILE A 64 -13.12 -13.54 0.08
N ILE A 65 -12.19 -12.61 0.33
CA ILE A 65 -11.83 -12.17 1.69
C ILE A 65 -13.04 -11.54 2.41
N CYS A 66 -13.76 -10.64 1.76
CA CYS A 66 -14.95 -10.01 2.33
C CYS A 66 -16.08 -11.00 2.64
N GLU A 67 -16.32 -11.98 1.76
CA GLU A 67 -17.31 -13.04 1.98
C GLU A 67 -16.93 -13.95 3.13
N ALA A 68 -15.65 -14.34 3.22
CA ALA A 68 -15.14 -15.11 4.33
C ALA A 68 -15.28 -14.36 5.66
N TYR A 69 -14.98 -13.06 5.67
CA TYR A 69 -15.12 -12.22 6.85
C TYR A 69 -16.58 -12.10 7.32
N LYS A 70 -17.54 -11.92 6.39
CA LYS A 70 -18.98 -11.91 6.72
C LYS A 70 -19.40 -13.21 7.40
N LYS A 71 -18.99 -14.37 6.87
CA LYS A 71 -19.29 -15.67 7.47
C LYS A 71 -18.66 -15.81 8.85
N HIS A 72 -17.44 -15.32 9.02
CA HIS A 72 -16.75 -15.33 10.30
C HIS A 72 -17.50 -14.52 11.36
N ILE A 73 -17.94 -13.29 11.04
CA ILE A 73 -18.72 -12.46 11.98
C ILE A 73 -20.03 -13.15 12.37
N THR A 74 -20.76 -13.73 11.42
CA THR A 74 -22.02 -14.41 11.72
C THR A 74 -21.82 -15.61 12.65
N ALA A 75 -20.71 -16.34 12.51
CA ALA A 75 -20.43 -17.54 13.30
C ALA A 75 -19.80 -17.26 14.67
N HIS A 76 -18.94 -16.23 14.76
CA HIS A 76 -18.10 -15.99 15.93
C HIS A 76 -18.35 -14.64 16.62
N GLY A 77 -19.20 -13.79 16.06
CA GLY A 77 -19.35 -12.40 16.50
C GLY A 77 -18.24 -11.49 15.98
N LEU A 78 -18.22 -10.23 16.45
CA LEU A 78 -17.21 -9.26 16.02
C LEU A 78 -15.83 -9.62 16.62
N PRO A 79 -14.75 -9.61 15.81
CA PRO A 79 -13.41 -9.78 16.35
C PRO A 79 -13.02 -8.57 17.21
N PRO A 80 -12.20 -8.74 18.27
CA PRO A 80 -11.82 -7.67 19.20
C PRO A 80 -11.20 -6.43 18.54
N ILE A 81 -10.54 -6.59 17.40
CA ILE A 81 -9.86 -5.51 16.66
C ILE A 81 -10.86 -4.57 15.97
N ALA A 82 -12.00 -5.09 15.49
CA ALA A 82 -13.05 -4.26 14.89
C ALA A 82 -13.74 -3.36 15.93
N SER A 83 -13.71 -3.75 17.20
CA SER A 83 -14.19 -2.92 18.33
C SER A 83 -13.22 -1.79 18.71
N ALA A 84 -11.95 -1.84 18.27
CA ALA A 84 -10.93 -0.83 18.59
C ALA A 84 -10.84 0.31 17.55
N LEU A 85 -11.40 0.13 16.36
CA LEU A 85 -11.59 1.20 15.37
C LEU A 85 -12.82 2.01 15.81
N GLY A 86 -12.60 3.23 16.31
CA GLY A 86 -13.59 4.07 17.00
C GLY A 86 -14.92 4.36 16.26
N PRO A 87 -15.81 5.20 16.83
CA PRO A 87 -17.24 5.33 16.46
C PRO A 87 -17.54 5.86 15.03
N GLY A 88 -16.53 5.98 14.15
CA GLY A 88 -16.67 6.38 12.76
C GLY A 88 -16.88 5.23 11.76
N TYR A 89 -16.81 3.96 12.18
CA TYR A 89 -17.02 2.84 11.25
C TYR A 89 -18.52 2.54 11.06
N ARG A 90 -19.12 3.12 10.00
CA ARG A 90 -20.42 2.68 9.48
C ARG A 90 -20.21 1.45 8.58
N PRO A 91 -20.87 0.31 8.84
CA PRO A 91 -20.89 -0.79 7.88
C PRO A 91 -21.41 -0.27 6.53
N PRO A 92 -20.71 -0.50 5.41
CA PRO A 92 -21.29 -0.16 4.12
C PRO A 92 -22.53 -1.03 3.88
N GLU A 93 -23.65 -0.35 3.62
CA GLU A 93 -24.89 -0.88 3.07
C GLU A 93 -24.62 -1.97 2.01
N PRO A 94 -25.50 -2.98 1.85
CA PRO A 94 -25.27 -4.08 0.92
C PRO A 94 -25.05 -3.53 -0.48
N LEU A 95 -23.80 -3.57 -0.95
CA LEU A 95 -23.44 -3.20 -2.32
C LEU A 95 -23.98 -4.25 -3.30
N LEU A 96 -25.29 -4.18 -3.53
CA LEU A 96 -25.94 -4.69 -4.72
C LEU A 96 -26.44 -3.48 -5.50
N ARG A 97 -26.07 -3.41 -6.79
CA ARG A 97 -26.23 -2.31 -7.76
C ARG A 97 -25.03 -1.34 -7.71
N ASP A 98 -24.33 -1.02 -8.79
CA ASP A 98 -24.55 -1.25 -10.20
C ASP A 98 -23.19 -1.14 -10.94
N SER A 99 -23.14 -1.76 -12.11
CA SER A 99 -22.16 -1.65 -13.19
C SER A 99 -21.32 -0.36 -13.24
N GLY A 100 -20.00 -0.49 -13.41
CA GLY A 100 -19.15 0.69 -13.59
C GLY A 100 -17.66 0.42 -13.69
N LEU A 101 -17.23 -0.38 -14.67
CA LEU A 101 -15.85 -0.39 -15.13
C LEU A 101 -15.54 0.97 -15.79
N LYS A 102 -15.36 2.05 -15.02
CA LYS A 102 -15.03 3.37 -15.58
C LYS A 102 -13.90 4.03 -14.80
N ASN A 103 -12.75 4.05 -15.47
CA ASN A 103 -11.67 5.04 -15.36
C ASN A 103 -10.65 4.83 -14.23
N TYR A 104 -9.89 3.73 -14.32
CA TYR A 104 -8.46 3.86 -14.05
C TYR A 104 -7.83 4.68 -15.19
N LYS A 105 -7.91 6.01 -15.06
CA LYS A 105 -7.03 6.92 -15.80
C LYS A 105 -6.11 7.56 -14.78
N ARG A 106 -5.03 6.83 -14.51
CA ARG A 106 -3.77 7.38 -14.05
C ARG A 106 -3.35 8.50 -15.00
N ILE A 107 -3.09 9.69 -14.49
CA ILE A 107 -1.85 10.45 -14.68
C ILE A 107 -1.91 11.74 -13.85
N TYR A 108 -0.73 12.14 -13.39
CA TYR A 108 -0.40 13.40 -12.73
C TYR A 108 -1.16 14.62 -13.26
#